data_AF-A0A920LEH3-F1
#
_entry.id   AF-A0A920LEH3-F1
#
_cell.length_a   1.000
_cell.length_b   1.000
_cell.length_c   1.000
_cell.angle_alpha   90.00
_cell.angle_beta   90.00
_cell.angle_gamma   90.00
#
_symmetry.space_group_name_H-M   'P 1'
#
loop_
_entity.id
_entity.type
_entity.pdbx_description
1 polymer ?
#
loop_
_entity_poly.entity_id
_entity_poly.type
_entity_poly.pdbx_seq_one_letter_code
_entity_poly.pdbx_strand_id
1 'polypeptide(L)'
;MPLKINLYLLIIFLFISSCSSELYDRFEDPILTENTFIVNDTIVKKNPVKLLIQPSTPTNKFLGYPLGLYIYNLSSENPDERFDSWINKKPKRYAKLSKILSEKQIIQLKKYNNSFNEFIKNLGQKPFKLIDSDVIGNLYRLKQFYNNEGYFDSEVNVDTIVKGNKANLQYKVRTNKRYLIDSITLKFKSSDIDSLYKITRNESFVKKDEYFSINKLILERDRLISLFKNNGIHDFQQRSINFNVLIDSTGSKKKIPLILSINNKSEEDEYSIKKINDISIYVESLDELSNISSYTDSINYSGIKIFSKGNLNYSLRSLTEPIFFEKNKIYTENDKTLNFKILF
;
A
#
# COMPACT_ATOMS: atom_id res chain seq x y z
N MET A 1 43.57 -28.85 -9.84
CA MET A 1 42.83 -28.40 -8.64
C MET A 1 41.35 -28.03 -8.86
N PRO A 2 40.90 -27.39 -9.95
CA PRO A 2 39.49 -26.94 -10.06
C PRO A 2 38.48 -28.10 -10.18
N LEU A 3 38.88 -29.23 -10.76
CA LEU A 3 38.01 -30.41 -10.93
C LEU A 3 37.60 -31.07 -9.59
N LYS A 4 38.50 -31.07 -8.59
CA LYS A 4 38.21 -31.64 -7.26
C LYS A 4 37.25 -30.75 -6.47
N ILE A 5 37.37 -29.43 -6.57
CA ILE A 5 36.47 -28.46 -5.92
C ILE A 5 35.05 -28.58 -6.51
N ASN A 6 34.94 -28.71 -7.84
CA ASN A 6 33.65 -28.96 -8.49
C ASN A 6 33.01 -30.29 -8.08
N LEU A 7 33.82 -31.34 -7.85
CA LEU A 7 33.31 -32.64 -7.38
C LEU A 7 32.78 -32.56 -5.94
N TYR A 8 33.48 -31.84 -5.04
CA TYR A 8 32.99 -31.61 -3.67
C TYR A 8 31.71 -30.77 -3.65
N LEU A 9 31.62 -29.72 -4.48
CA LEU A 9 30.40 -28.92 -4.62
C LEU A 9 29.23 -29.76 -5.16
N LEU A 10 29.49 -30.66 -6.13
CA LEU A 10 28.47 -31.55 -6.69
C LEU A 10 27.99 -32.61 -5.69
N ILE A 11 28.90 -33.16 -4.88
CA ILE A 11 28.58 -34.10 -3.80
C ILE A 11 27.78 -33.39 -2.70
N ILE A 12 28.19 -32.18 -2.28
CA ILE A 12 27.44 -31.35 -1.33
C ILE A 12 26.03 -31.05 -1.88
N PHE A 13 25.90 -30.72 -3.17
CA PHE A 13 24.61 -30.47 -3.82
C PHE A 13 23.70 -31.71 -3.80
N LEU A 14 24.25 -32.90 -4.07
CA LEU A 14 23.52 -34.19 -4.04
C LEU A 14 23.02 -34.56 -2.63
N PHE A 15 23.85 -34.35 -1.59
CA PHE A 15 23.44 -34.61 -0.21
C PHE A 15 22.36 -33.64 0.29
N ILE A 16 22.39 -32.37 -0.14
CA ILE A 16 21.37 -31.39 0.26
C ILE A 16 20.03 -31.66 -0.44
N SER A 17 20.02 -32.19 -1.68
CA SER A 17 18.77 -32.50 -2.39
C SER A 17 17.95 -33.62 -1.74
N SER A 18 18.58 -34.69 -1.23
CA SER A 18 17.89 -35.83 -0.62
C SER A 18 17.33 -35.52 0.77
N CYS A 19 17.88 -34.53 1.48
CA CYS A 19 17.43 -34.12 2.82
C CYS A 19 16.25 -33.13 2.78
N SER A 20 15.87 -32.66 1.58
CA SER A 20 14.86 -31.60 1.42
C SER A 20 13.40 -32.09 1.45
N SER A 21 13.15 -33.40 1.30
CA SER A 21 11.82 -34.00 1.40
C SER A 21 11.34 -34.12 2.85
N GLU A 22 12.19 -34.66 3.73
CA GLU A 22 11.89 -34.84 5.17
C GLU A 22 11.58 -33.52 5.90
N LEU A 23 12.06 -32.40 5.36
CA LEU A 23 11.83 -31.05 5.89
C LEU A 23 10.33 -30.73 6.05
N TYR A 24 9.51 -31.21 5.12
CA TYR A 24 8.07 -30.92 5.10
C TYR A 24 7.27 -31.97 5.85
N ASP A 25 7.77 -33.19 5.99
CA ASP A 25 7.04 -34.31 6.61
C ASP A 25 6.91 -34.18 8.15
N ARG A 26 7.58 -33.19 8.76
CA ARG A 26 7.45 -32.86 10.18
C ARG A 26 6.11 -32.23 10.59
N PHE A 27 5.32 -31.80 9.64
CA PHE A 27 4.07 -31.09 9.89
C PHE A 27 2.87 -31.99 9.63
N GLU A 28 1.85 -31.92 10.48
CA GLU A 28 0.63 -32.73 10.32
C GLU A 28 -0.16 -32.34 9.06
N ASP A 29 -0.18 -31.03 8.75
CA ASP A 29 -0.91 -30.47 7.62
C ASP A 29 0.01 -30.14 6.44
N PRO A 30 -0.49 -30.24 5.18
CA PRO A 30 0.23 -29.76 4.01
C PRO A 30 0.59 -28.27 4.10
N ILE A 31 1.86 -27.96 3.83
CA ILE A 31 2.36 -26.59 3.85
C ILE A 31 2.27 -25.98 2.47
N LEU A 32 1.77 -24.75 2.38
CA LEU A 32 1.80 -23.99 1.13
C LEU A 32 3.26 -23.68 0.77
N THR A 33 3.69 -24.14 -0.40
CA THR A 33 5.06 -23.97 -0.90
C THR A 33 5.16 -23.06 -2.12
N GLU A 34 4.10 -23.00 -2.92
CA GLU A 34 4.05 -22.21 -4.13
C GLU A 34 2.63 -21.79 -4.47
N ASN A 35 2.52 -20.65 -5.15
CA ASN A 35 1.29 -20.15 -5.74
C ASN A 35 1.54 -20.01 -7.24
N THR A 36 0.74 -20.68 -8.04
CA THR A 36 0.85 -20.68 -9.50
C THR A 36 -0.36 -19.97 -10.10
N PHE A 37 -0.10 -19.17 -11.13
CA PHE A 37 -1.12 -18.33 -11.77
C PHE A 37 -1.26 -18.74 -13.23
N ILE A 38 -2.48 -19.09 -13.61
CA ILE A 38 -2.85 -19.45 -14.97
C ILE A 38 -3.89 -18.43 -15.41
N VAL A 39 -3.57 -17.63 -16.43
CA VAL A 39 -4.49 -16.63 -16.98
C VAL A 39 -4.75 -16.99 -18.44
N ASN A 40 -6.02 -17.21 -18.79
CA ASN A 40 -6.44 -17.65 -20.12
C ASN A 40 -5.59 -18.84 -20.63
N ASP A 41 -5.48 -19.87 -19.79
CA ASP A 41 -4.74 -21.12 -20.06
C ASP A 41 -3.21 -20.97 -20.21
N THR A 42 -2.66 -19.80 -19.91
CA THR A 42 -1.21 -19.55 -19.92
C THR A 42 -0.65 -19.33 -18.53
N ILE A 43 0.50 -19.97 -18.21
CA ILE A 43 1.17 -19.80 -16.92
C ILE A 43 1.89 -18.46 -16.90
N VAL A 44 1.51 -17.58 -15.97
CA VAL A 44 2.10 -16.24 -15.86
C VAL A 44 3.09 -16.17 -14.70
N LYS A 45 4.39 -16.08 -15.01
CA LYS A 45 5.47 -16.03 -14.00
C LYS A 45 5.72 -14.62 -13.45
N LYS A 46 5.53 -13.58 -14.26
CA LYS A 46 5.70 -12.17 -13.90
C LYS A 46 4.36 -11.46 -14.11
N ASN A 47 3.60 -11.29 -13.04
CA ASN A 47 2.34 -10.57 -13.08
C ASN A 47 2.23 -9.74 -11.79
N PRO A 48 1.83 -8.45 -11.86
CA PRO A 48 1.48 -7.67 -10.66
C PRO A 48 0.47 -8.40 -9.75
N VAL A 49 -0.36 -9.26 -10.33
CA VAL A 49 -1.31 -10.12 -9.62
C VAL A 49 -0.65 -10.96 -8.51
N LYS A 50 0.62 -11.35 -8.64
CA LYS A 50 1.33 -12.12 -7.61
C LYS A 50 1.51 -11.35 -6.29
N LEU A 51 1.53 -10.02 -6.36
CA LEU A 51 1.64 -9.15 -5.18
C LEU A 51 0.31 -9.00 -4.43
N LEU A 52 -0.81 -9.39 -5.05
CA LEU A 52 -2.14 -9.22 -4.49
C LEU A 52 -2.55 -10.35 -3.55
N ILE A 53 -1.95 -11.53 -3.70
CA ILE A 53 -2.27 -12.69 -2.87
C ILE A 53 -1.42 -12.73 -1.59
N GLN A 54 -1.98 -13.31 -0.55
CA GLN A 54 -1.31 -13.52 0.73
C GLN A 54 -1.20 -15.03 1.01
N PRO A 55 0.00 -15.55 1.33
CA PRO A 55 1.30 -14.89 1.23
C PRO A 55 1.75 -14.82 -0.24
N SER A 56 2.38 -13.72 -0.64
CA SER A 56 2.92 -13.54 -1.99
C SER A 56 4.07 -14.50 -2.30
N THR A 57 4.84 -14.85 -1.26
CA THR A 57 5.92 -15.85 -1.29
C THR A 57 5.77 -16.82 -0.11
N PRO A 58 5.02 -17.92 -0.27
CA PRO A 58 4.75 -18.87 0.82
C PRO A 58 6.01 -19.58 1.33
N THR A 59 7.04 -19.73 0.50
CA THR A 59 8.36 -20.21 0.91
C THR A 59 9.46 -19.47 0.14
N ASN A 60 10.39 -18.85 0.86
CA ASN A 60 11.54 -18.17 0.28
C ASN A 60 12.63 -19.22 0.00
N LYS A 61 12.94 -19.42 -1.27
CA LYS A 61 13.99 -20.34 -1.73
C LYS A 61 15.23 -19.55 -2.13
N PHE A 62 16.37 -19.85 -1.51
CA PHE A 62 17.67 -19.36 -1.92
C PHE A 62 18.37 -20.46 -2.73
N LEU A 63 18.71 -20.16 -3.99
CA LEU A 63 19.29 -21.15 -4.94
C LEU A 63 18.46 -22.45 -5.05
N GLY A 64 17.14 -22.35 -4.92
CA GLY A 64 16.23 -23.51 -4.96
C GLY A 64 15.98 -24.18 -3.60
N TYR A 65 16.71 -23.80 -2.55
CA TYR A 65 16.61 -24.41 -1.22
C TYR A 65 15.82 -23.53 -0.22
N PRO A 66 14.88 -24.09 0.54
CA PRO A 66 14.06 -23.35 1.50
C PRO A 66 14.81 -23.10 2.83
N LEU A 67 15.88 -22.30 2.79
CA LEU A 67 16.76 -22.06 3.95
C LEU A 67 16.00 -21.54 5.17
N GLY A 68 15.04 -20.64 4.97
CA GLY A 68 14.24 -20.09 6.08
C GLY A 68 13.47 -21.19 6.82
N LEU A 69 12.85 -22.12 6.10
CA LEU A 69 12.11 -23.23 6.71
C LEU A 69 13.06 -24.23 7.38
N TYR A 70 14.25 -24.45 6.81
CA TYR A 70 15.28 -25.26 7.45
C TYR A 70 15.73 -24.67 8.79
N ILE A 71 16.02 -23.37 8.83
CA ILE A 71 16.38 -22.65 10.06
C ILE A 71 15.23 -22.75 11.08
N TYR A 72 13.98 -22.55 10.65
CA TYR A 72 12.81 -22.68 11.52
C TYR A 72 12.73 -24.08 12.14
N ASN A 73 12.95 -25.13 11.36
CA ASN A 73 12.91 -26.52 11.83
C ASN A 73 14.05 -26.92 12.79
N LEU A 74 15.12 -26.11 12.91
CA LEU A 74 16.16 -26.32 13.93
C LEU A 74 15.66 -25.94 15.35
N SER A 75 14.67 -25.05 15.43
CA SER A 75 14.03 -24.67 16.68
C SER A 75 13.17 -25.82 17.24
N SER A 76 12.98 -25.80 18.56
CA SER A 76 12.14 -26.71 19.33
C SER A 76 10.84 -26.00 19.69
N GLU A 77 9.72 -26.71 19.64
CA GLU A 77 8.44 -26.20 20.20
C GLU A 77 8.51 -26.12 21.72
N ASN A 78 9.15 -27.12 22.36
CA ASN A 78 9.40 -27.17 23.82
C ASN A 78 10.90 -27.04 24.12
N PRO A 79 11.48 -25.81 24.15
CA PRO A 79 12.91 -25.63 24.39
C PRO A 79 13.33 -25.96 25.83
N ASP A 80 12.42 -25.79 26.81
CA ASP A 80 12.66 -26.13 28.22
C ASP A 80 12.84 -27.64 28.43
N GLU A 81 11.90 -28.45 27.95
CA GLU A 81 11.97 -29.90 28.02
C GLU A 81 13.20 -30.44 27.28
N ARG A 82 13.55 -29.83 26.13
CA ARG A 82 14.75 -30.18 25.37
C ARG A 82 16.02 -29.90 26.16
N PHE A 83 16.07 -28.78 26.91
CA PHE A 83 17.19 -28.45 27.78
C PHE A 83 17.29 -29.43 28.95
N ASP A 84 16.16 -29.76 29.59
CA ASP A 84 16.11 -30.71 30.71
C ASP A 84 16.48 -32.13 30.25
N SER A 85 16.03 -32.54 29.07
CA SER A 85 16.47 -33.79 28.45
C SER A 85 17.97 -33.76 28.14
N TRP A 86 18.50 -32.66 27.62
CA TRP A 86 19.94 -32.51 27.39
C TRP A 86 20.74 -32.59 28.69
N ILE A 87 20.34 -31.91 29.77
CA ILE A 87 21.10 -31.91 31.01
C ILE A 87 21.10 -33.31 31.67
N ASN A 88 19.98 -34.04 31.57
CA ASN A 88 19.78 -35.35 32.18
C ASN A 88 20.24 -36.53 31.32
N LYS A 89 20.39 -36.36 29.99
CA LYS A 89 20.81 -37.43 29.06
C LYS A 89 22.13 -38.10 29.44
N LYS A 90 23.01 -37.40 30.15
CA LYS A 90 24.24 -37.98 30.71
C LYS A 90 24.20 -37.86 32.24
N PRO A 91 24.27 -38.97 32.99
CA PRO A 91 23.99 -38.98 34.43
C PRO A 91 24.93 -38.09 35.25
N LYS A 92 26.17 -37.85 34.77
CA LYS A 92 27.16 -36.99 35.45
C LYS A 92 27.22 -35.56 34.90
N ARG A 93 26.37 -35.17 33.93
CA ARG A 93 26.48 -33.86 33.27
C ARG A 93 26.07 -32.73 34.21
N TYR A 94 24.90 -32.84 34.85
CA TYR A 94 24.47 -31.86 35.86
C TYR A 94 25.51 -31.70 36.97
N ALA A 95 25.95 -32.81 37.57
CA ALA A 95 26.95 -32.83 38.63
C ALA A 95 28.34 -32.28 38.22
N LYS A 96 28.68 -32.27 36.94
CA LYS A 96 29.90 -31.62 36.42
C LYS A 96 29.69 -30.13 36.21
N LEU A 97 28.53 -29.72 35.69
CA LEU A 97 28.18 -28.32 35.50
C LEU A 97 28.04 -27.60 36.83
N SER A 98 27.39 -28.21 37.83
CA SER A 98 27.20 -27.63 39.16
C SER A 98 28.49 -27.47 39.98
N LYS A 99 29.59 -28.10 39.56
CA LYS A 99 30.94 -27.87 40.14
C LYS A 99 31.61 -26.59 39.63
N ILE A 100 31.24 -26.14 38.43
CA ILE A 100 31.86 -24.98 37.76
C ILE A 100 30.92 -23.78 37.78
N LEU A 101 29.61 -24.03 37.70
CA LEU A 101 28.56 -23.03 37.61
C LEU A 101 27.62 -23.16 38.81
N SER A 102 27.29 -22.02 39.42
CA SER A 102 26.22 -21.91 40.41
C SER A 102 24.85 -22.30 39.82
N GLU A 103 23.89 -22.65 40.69
CA GLU A 103 22.52 -22.95 40.26
C GLU A 103 21.88 -21.80 39.47
N LYS A 104 22.13 -20.55 39.88
CA LYS A 104 21.68 -19.36 39.15
C LYS A 104 22.24 -19.31 37.73
N GLN A 105 23.50 -19.69 37.54
CA GLN A 105 24.13 -19.76 36.21
C GLN A 105 23.57 -20.91 35.36
N ILE A 106 23.22 -22.05 35.97
CA ILE A 106 22.54 -23.15 35.26
C ILE A 106 21.14 -22.73 34.80
N ILE A 107 20.38 -22.05 35.67
CA ILE A 107 19.07 -21.47 35.29
C ILE A 107 19.24 -20.43 34.17
N GLN A 108 20.28 -19.60 34.26
CA GLN A 108 20.58 -18.62 33.22
C GLN A 108 20.96 -19.28 31.88
N LEU A 109 21.68 -20.41 31.90
CA LEU A 109 21.94 -21.20 30.69
C LEU A 109 20.65 -21.73 30.05
N LYS A 110 19.69 -22.20 30.86
CA LYS A 110 18.36 -22.59 30.36
C LYS A 110 17.64 -21.43 29.69
N LYS A 111 17.66 -20.24 30.32
CA LYS A 111 17.13 -19.01 29.72
C LYS A 111 17.81 -18.66 28.40
N TYR A 112 19.14 -18.72 28.32
CA TYR A 112 19.87 -18.47 27.08
C TYR A 112 19.54 -19.49 25.98
N ASN A 113 19.35 -20.77 26.33
CA ASN A 113 18.89 -21.78 25.39
C ASN A 113 17.51 -21.41 24.82
N ASN A 114 16.58 -20.93 25.65
CA ASN A 114 15.26 -20.50 25.19
C ASN A 114 15.34 -19.24 24.33
N SER A 115 16.13 -18.24 24.72
CA SER A 115 16.36 -17.04 23.92
C SER A 115 17.00 -17.38 22.57
N PHE A 116 17.95 -18.32 22.54
CA PHE A 116 18.54 -18.81 21.30
C PHE A 116 17.53 -19.58 20.44
N ASN A 117 16.67 -20.39 21.05
CA ASN A 117 15.58 -21.08 20.35
C ASN A 117 14.63 -20.09 19.67
N GLU A 118 14.21 -19.05 20.39
CA GLU A 118 13.37 -17.98 19.85
C GLU A 118 14.10 -17.18 18.77
N PHE A 119 15.39 -16.90 18.95
CA PHE A 119 16.20 -16.27 17.91
C PHE A 119 16.19 -17.09 16.60
N ILE A 120 16.42 -18.40 16.68
CA ILE A 120 16.39 -19.30 15.50
C ILE A 120 14.99 -19.37 14.89
N LYS A 121 13.94 -19.44 15.72
CA LYS A 121 12.54 -19.46 15.27
C LYS A 121 12.15 -18.18 14.52
N ASN A 122 12.60 -17.02 15.01
CA ASN A 122 12.35 -15.71 14.40
C ASN A 122 13.23 -15.44 13.18
N LEU A 123 14.44 -16.00 13.14
CA LEU A 123 15.32 -15.93 11.97
C LEU A 123 14.82 -16.83 10.83
N GLY A 124 14.21 -17.95 11.18
CA GLY A 124 13.58 -18.88 10.24
C GLY A 124 12.27 -18.33 9.66
N GLN A 125 11.82 -18.93 8.56
CA GLN A 125 10.50 -18.69 8.00
C GLN A 125 9.53 -19.72 8.53
N LYS A 126 8.54 -19.27 9.32
CA LYS A 126 7.42 -20.12 9.74
C LYS A 126 6.69 -20.64 8.49
N PRO A 127 6.38 -21.95 8.41
CA PRO A 127 5.62 -22.49 7.30
C PRO A 127 4.21 -21.89 7.25
N PHE A 128 3.73 -21.63 6.04
CA PHE A 128 2.37 -21.14 5.85
C PHE A 128 1.41 -22.33 5.78
N LYS A 129 0.56 -22.47 6.81
CA LYS A 129 -0.53 -23.44 6.80
C LYS A 129 -1.61 -22.95 5.85
N LEU A 130 -2.19 -23.88 5.09
CA LEU A 130 -3.33 -23.57 4.24
C LEU A 130 -4.56 -23.33 5.11
N ILE A 131 -5.15 -22.12 5.05
CA ILE A 131 -6.41 -21.81 5.73
C ILE A 131 -7.41 -21.38 4.67
N ASP A 132 -8.62 -21.94 4.72
CA ASP A 132 -9.68 -21.66 3.74
C ASP A 132 -10.00 -20.15 3.63
N SER A 133 -9.95 -19.41 4.73
CA SER A 133 -10.19 -17.95 4.75
C SER A 133 -9.19 -17.17 3.89
N ASP A 134 -7.91 -17.57 3.88
CA ASP A 134 -6.86 -16.89 3.12
C ASP A 134 -7.03 -17.15 1.62
N VAL A 135 -7.42 -18.38 1.26
CA VAL A 135 -7.72 -18.77 -0.11
C VAL A 135 -8.92 -17.96 -0.64
N ILE A 136 -10.01 -17.88 0.13
CA ILE A 136 -11.19 -17.08 -0.23
C ILE A 136 -10.84 -15.59 -0.36
N GLY A 137 -10.05 -15.05 0.58
CA GLY A 137 -9.59 -13.66 0.51
C GLY A 137 -8.77 -13.38 -0.74
N ASN A 138 -7.91 -14.32 -1.15
CA ASN A 138 -7.14 -14.20 -2.38
C ASN A 138 -8.02 -14.23 -3.63
N LEU A 139 -9.01 -15.14 -3.71
CA LEU A 139 -9.98 -15.17 -4.81
C LEU A 139 -10.67 -13.82 -4.98
N TYR A 140 -11.13 -13.21 -3.90
CA TYR A 140 -11.78 -11.89 -3.93
C TYR A 140 -10.82 -10.80 -4.43
N ARG A 141 -9.58 -10.73 -3.92
CA ARG A 141 -8.58 -9.73 -4.36
C ARG A 141 -8.27 -9.86 -5.85
N LEU A 142 -8.12 -11.09 -6.34
CA LEU A 142 -7.92 -11.36 -7.76
C LEU A 142 -9.11 -10.91 -8.60
N LYS A 143 -10.33 -11.30 -8.19
CA LYS A 143 -11.57 -10.90 -8.87
C LYS A 143 -11.70 -9.37 -8.92
N GLN A 144 -11.43 -8.69 -7.81
CA GLN A 144 -11.46 -7.22 -7.75
C GLN A 144 -10.41 -6.57 -8.67
N PHE A 145 -9.20 -7.11 -8.75
CA PHE A 145 -8.19 -6.60 -9.68
C PHE A 145 -8.66 -6.66 -11.14
N TYR A 146 -9.21 -7.79 -11.56
CA TYR A 146 -9.72 -7.94 -12.93
C TYR A 146 -10.95 -7.06 -13.18
N ASN A 147 -11.84 -6.91 -12.20
CA ASN A 147 -12.94 -5.93 -12.27
C ASN A 147 -12.41 -4.51 -12.44
N ASN A 148 -11.35 -4.14 -11.70
CA ASN A 148 -10.73 -2.82 -11.78
C ASN A 148 -10.11 -2.55 -13.15
N GLU A 149 -9.64 -3.59 -13.83
CA GLU A 149 -9.16 -3.53 -15.21
C GLU A 149 -10.28 -3.66 -16.26
N GLY A 150 -11.54 -3.78 -15.86
CA GLY A 150 -12.69 -3.84 -16.78
C GLY A 150 -13.03 -5.24 -17.30
N TYR A 151 -12.53 -6.29 -16.65
CA TYR A 151 -12.91 -7.69 -16.90
C TYR A 151 -13.99 -8.14 -15.91
N PHE A 152 -15.18 -7.55 -15.99
CA PHE A 152 -16.25 -7.78 -15.00
C PHE A 152 -16.77 -9.22 -14.98
N ASP A 153 -16.72 -9.93 -16.11
CA ASP A 153 -17.13 -11.34 -16.18
C ASP A 153 -15.97 -12.31 -15.94
N SER A 154 -14.84 -11.84 -15.41
CA SER A 154 -13.72 -12.73 -15.11
C SER A 154 -14.12 -13.85 -14.15
N GLU A 155 -13.66 -15.06 -14.41
CA GLU A 155 -13.82 -16.19 -13.49
C GLU A 155 -12.49 -16.42 -12.80
N VAL A 156 -12.50 -16.55 -11.47
CA VAL A 156 -11.31 -16.85 -10.68
C VAL A 156 -11.62 -18.09 -9.86
N ASN A 157 -10.91 -19.17 -10.18
CA ASN A 157 -11.00 -20.43 -9.47
C ASN A 157 -9.63 -20.77 -8.87
N VAL A 158 -9.64 -21.61 -7.84
CA VAL A 158 -8.42 -22.08 -7.20
C VAL A 158 -8.48 -23.58 -7.01
N ASP A 159 -7.43 -24.26 -7.43
CA ASP A 159 -7.22 -25.68 -7.18
C ASP A 159 -6.01 -25.87 -6.28
N THR A 160 -6.09 -26.82 -5.35
CA THR A 160 -4.97 -27.17 -4.49
C THR A 160 -4.35 -28.48 -4.97
N ILE A 161 -3.09 -28.44 -5.40
CA ILE A 161 -2.31 -29.64 -5.73
C ILE A 161 -1.40 -29.97 -4.56
N VAL A 162 -1.59 -31.15 -3.98
CA VAL A 162 -0.77 -31.67 -2.89
C VAL A 162 0.15 -32.78 -3.41
N LYS A 163 1.45 -32.69 -3.12
CA LYS A 163 2.46 -33.71 -3.42
C LYS A 163 3.32 -33.95 -2.18
N GLY A 164 3.15 -35.11 -1.53
CA GLY A 164 3.68 -35.32 -0.17
C GLY A 164 3.06 -34.29 0.77
N ASN A 165 3.85 -33.68 1.65
CA ASN A 165 3.36 -32.62 2.55
C ASN A 165 3.49 -31.18 1.98
N LYS A 166 3.58 -31.05 0.66
CA LYS A 166 3.71 -29.76 -0.05
C LYS A 166 2.43 -29.45 -0.80
N ALA A 167 1.85 -28.28 -0.55
CA ALA A 167 0.72 -27.75 -1.28
C ALA A 167 1.15 -26.66 -2.28
N ASN A 168 0.52 -26.68 -3.46
CA ASN A 168 0.57 -25.64 -4.49
C ASN A 168 -0.85 -25.16 -4.77
N LEU A 169 -1.11 -23.86 -4.59
CA LEU A 169 -2.37 -23.25 -5.00
C LEU A 169 -2.27 -22.77 -6.45
N GLN A 170 -3.12 -23.34 -7.31
CA GLN A 170 -3.30 -22.98 -8.71
C GLN A 170 -4.48 -22.04 -8.87
N TYR A 171 -4.19 -20.74 -8.97
CA TYR A 171 -5.19 -19.74 -9.31
C TYR A 171 -5.40 -19.71 -10.82
N LYS A 172 -6.57 -20.14 -11.27
CA LYS A 172 -6.99 -20.16 -12.67
C LYS A 172 -7.94 -19.00 -12.93
N VAL A 173 -7.52 -18.09 -13.79
CA VAL A 173 -8.29 -16.92 -14.19
C VAL A 173 -8.67 -17.03 -15.65
N ARG A 174 -9.96 -16.88 -15.93
CA ARG A 174 -10.48 -16.60 -17.27
C ARG A 174 -10.93 -15.16 -17.30
N THR A 175 -10.26 -14.31 -18.07
CA THR A 175 -10.55 -12.86 -18.03
C THR A 175 -11.84 -12.52 -18.78
N ASN A 176 -12.25 -13.34 -19.75
CA ASN A 176 -13.33 -13.05 -20.68
C ASN A 176 -13.13 -11.71 -21.40
N LYS A 177 -14.19 -11.15 -22.01
CA LYS A 177 -14.11 -9.91 -22.78
C LYS A 177 -13.98 -8.71 -21.84
N ARG A 178 -13.02 -7.83 -22.16
CA ARG A 178 -12.86 -6.54 -21.49
C ARG A 178 -13.96 -5.57 -21.92
N TYR A 179 -14.49 -4.81 -20.97
CA TYR A 179 -15.55 -3.85 -21.21
C TYR A 179 -15.00 -2.52 -21.74
N LEU A 180 -15.76 -1.91 -22.64
CA LEU A 180 -15.50 -0.60 -23.21
C LEU A 180 -16.45 0.45 -22.63
N ILE A 181 -16.00 1.69 -22.55
CA ILE A 181 -16.84 2.83 -22.17
C ILE A 181 -17.69 3.23 -23.37
N ASP A 182 -19.01 3.10 -23.25
CA ASP A 182 -19.95 3.39 -24.35
C ASP A 182 -20.22 4.88 -24.54
N SER A 183 -20.48 5.54 -23.42
CA SER A 183 -20.83 6.96 -23.37
C SER A 183 -20.42 7.53 -22.03
N ILE A 184 -20.20 8.84 -22.02
CA ILE A 184 -19.85 9.60 -20.82
C ILE A 184 -20.90 10.70 -20.68
N THR A 185 -21.77 10.55 -19.68
CA THR A 185 -22.77 11.56 -19.33
C THR A 185 -22.21 12.45 -18.24
N LEU A 186 -22.27 13.76 -18.44
CA LEU A 186 -21.80 14.76 -17.48
C LEU A 186 -22.99 15.30 -16.69
N LYS A 187 -22.87 15.34 -15.36
CA LYS A 187 -23.87 15.91 -14.45
C LYS A 187 -23.21 16.86 -13.48
N PHE A 188 -23.08 18.12 -13.88
CA PHE A 188 -22.45 19.15 -13.06
C PHE A 188 -23.52 20.11 -12.55
N LYS A 189 -23.50 20.36 -11.23
CA LYS A 189 -24.40 21.36 -10.63
C LYS A 189 -23.94 22.79 -10.92
N SER A 190 -22.62 23.01 -10.93
CA SER A 190 -22.00 24.33 -11.16
C SER A 190 -21.71 24.61 -12.63
N SER A 191 -22.11 25.80 -13.08
CA SER A 191 -21.85 26.29 -14.45
C SER A 191 -20.37 26.61 -14.71
N ASP A 192 -19.65 27.09 -13.68
CA ASP A 192 -18.21 27.33 -13.74
C ASP A 192 -17.41 26.03 -13.90
N ILE A 193 -17.79 25.00 -13.13
CA ILE A 193 -17.20 23.65 -13.24
C ILE A 193 -17.43 23.08 -14.65
N ASP A 194 -18.65 23.21 -15.17
CA ASP A 194 -19.00 22.76 -16.52
C ASP A 194 -18.18 23.46 -17.59
N SER A 195 -18.00 24.77 -17.48
CA SER A 195 -17.20 25.57 -18.40
C SER A 195 -15.72 25.16 -18.39
N LEU A 196 -15.12 25.02 -17.21
CA LEU A 196 -13.73 24.58 -17.05
C LEU A 196 -13.51 23.16 -17.59
N TYR A 197 -14.46 22.25 -17.35
CA TYR A 197 -14.40 20.90 -17.88
C TYR A 197 -14.47 20.88 -19.41
N LYS A 198 -15.40 21.65 -20.01
CA LYS A 198 -15.59 21.70 -21.46
C LYS A 198 -14.33 22.15 -22.20
N ILE A 199 -13.64 23.17 -21.71
CA ILE A 199 -12.42 23.71 -22.33
C ILE A 199 -11.28 22.68 -22.30
N THR A 200 -11.19 21.87 -21.24
CA THR A 200 -10.09 20.90 -21.04
C THR A 200 -10.48 19.46 -21.35
N ARG A 201 -11.64 19.25 -22.00
CA ARG A 201 -12.21 17.91 -22.25
C ARG A 201 -11.27 16.98 -23.01
N ASN A 202 -10.47 17.52 -23.92
CA ASN A 202 -9.54 16.75 -24.76
C ASN A 202 -8.40 16.09 -23.95
N GLU A 203 -8.08 16.62 -22.78
CA GLU A 203 -7.05 16.11 -21.87
C GLU A 203 -7.57 14.98 -20.96
N SER A 204 -8.86 14.66 -21.02
CA SER A 204 -9.46 13.64 -20.16
C SER A 204 -8.81 12.28 -20.35
N PHE A 205 -8.51 11.60 -19.25
CA PHE A 205 -8.01 10.22 -19.24
C PHE A 205 -9.10 9.20 -19.55
N VAL A 206 -10.35 9.64 -19.62
CA VAL A 206 -11.52 8.78 -19.77
C VAL A 206 -12.23 9.15 -21.06
N LYS A 207 -12.19 8.25 -22.03
CA LYS A 207 -12.72 8.49 -23.38
C LYS A 207 -13.70 7.40 -23.79
N LYS A 208 -14.61 7.79 -24.68
CA LYS A 208 -15.54 6.87 -25.33
C LYS A 208 -14.77 5.84 -26.16
N ASP A 209 -15.30 4.62 -26.20
CA ASP A 209 -14.76 3.45 -26.91
C ASP A 209 -13.35 3.02 -26.44
N GLU A 210 -12.89 3.51 -25.30
CA GLU A 210 -11.71 2.98 -24.62
C GLU A 210 -12.07 1.91 -23.59
N TYR A 211 -11.10 1.04 -23.29
CA TYR A 211 -11.25 0.07 -22.22
C TYR A 211 -11.43 0.74 -20.86
N PHE A 212 -12.37 0.20 -20.09
CA PHE A 212 -12.56 0.58 -18.70
C PHE A 212 -11.32 0.26 -17.87
N SER A 213 -10.97 1.18 -16.98
CA SER A 213 -9.95 0.98 -15.95
C SER A 213 -10.21 1.94 -14.80
N ILE A 214 -10.26 1.41 -13.58
CA ILE A 214 -10.35 2.21 -12.36
C ILE A 214 -9.15 3.17 -12.26
N ASN A 215 -7.96 2.74 -12.69
CA ASN A 215 -6.78 3.61 -12.69
C ASN A 215 -6.98 4.86 -13.55
N LYS A 216 -7.63 4.74 -14.73
CA LYS A 216 -7.98 5.90 -15.56
C LYS A 216 -8.97 6.84 -14.87
N LEU A 217 -9.93 6.30 -14.11
CA LEU A 217 -10.86 7.13 -13.33
C LEU A 217 -10.16 7.86 -12.17
N ILE A 218 -9.16 7.23 -11.54
CA ILE A 218 -8.33 7.87 -10.52
C ILE A 218 -7.51 9.01 -11.13
N LEU A 219 -6.83 8.76 -12.25
CA LEU A 219 -6.06 9.79 -12.96
C LEU A 219 -6.95 10.95 -13.42
N GLU A 220 -8.16 10.66 -13.90
CA GLU A 220 -9.12 11.70 -14.26
C GLU A 220 -9.60 12.49 -13.05
N ARG A 221 -9.85 11.82 -11.91
CA ARG A 221 -10.18 12.50 -10.65
C ARG A 221 -9.10 13.48 -10.25
N ASP A 222 -7.85 13.05 -10.27
CA ASP A 222 -6.71 13.87 -9.85
C ASP A 222 -6.50 15.05 -10.81
N ARG A 223 -6.64 14.81 -12.12
CA ARG A 223 -6.63 15.86 -13.15
C ARG A 223 -7.71 16.91 -12.87
N LEU A 224 -8.95 16.49 -12.61
CA LEU A 224 -10.06 17.38 -12.34
C LEU A 224 -9.89 18.17 -11.04
N ILE A 225 -9.40 17.52 -9.97
CA ILE A 225 -9.09 18.22 -8.71
C ILE A 225 -8.06 19.32 -8.96
N SER A 226 -6.96 18.98 -9.65
CA SER A 226 -5.91 19.95 -9.97
C SER A 226 -6.46 21.07 -10.85
N LEU A 227 -7.23 20.73 -11.89
CA LEU A 227 -7.87 21.69 -12.79
C LEU A 227 -8.70 22.71 -12.02
N PHE A 228 -9.67 22.25 -11.21
CA PHE A 228 -10.59 23.16 -10.54
C PHE A 228 -9.90 24.00 -9.47
N LYS A 229 -9.06 23.37 -8.64
CA LYS A 229 -8.32 24.05 -7.59
C LYS A 229 -7.34 25.12 -8.10
N ASN A 230 -6.80 24.92 -9.31
CA ASN A 230 -5.87 25.87 -9.93
C ASN A 230 -6.55 26.82 -10.93
N ASN A 231 -7.88 26.81 -11.03
CA ASN A 231 -8.66 27.72 -11.87
C ASN A 231 -9.77 28.42 -11.06
N GLY A 232 -9.51 28.75 -9.79
CA GLY A 232 -10.38 29.60 -8.99
C GLY A 232 -11.41 28.90 -8.13
N ILE A 233 -11.56 27.58 -8.22
CA ILE A 233 -12.53 26.86 -7.39
C ILE A 233 -11.92 26.62 -6.00
N HIS A 234 -12.20 27.56 -5.11
CA HIS A 234 -11.77 27.50 -3.71
C HIS A 234 -12.46 26.34 -2.96
N ASP A 235 -11.69 25.66 -2.09
CA ASP A 235 -12.16 24.56 -1.24
C ASP A 235 -12.88 23.43 -2.00
N PHE A 236 -12.39 23.11 -3.20
CA PHE A 236 -12.89 21.98 -3.97
C PHE A 236 -12.62 20.65 -3.26
N GLN A 237 -13.67 19.86 -3.05
CA GLN A 237 -13.60 18.60 -2.31
C GLN A 237 -13.52 17.40 -3.26
N GLN A 238 -12.58 16.50 -3.01
CA GLN A 238 -12.44 15.27 -3.81
C GLN A 238 -13.72 14.42 -3.85
N ARG A 239 -14.46 14.36 -2.73
CA ARG A 239 -15.72 13.61 -2.60
C ARG A 239 -16.86 14.15 -3.49
N SER A 240 -16.71 15.36 -4.00
CA SER A 240 -17.68 15.97 -4.92
C SER A 240 -17.69 15.27 -6.28
N ILE A 241 -16.59 14.60 -6.67
CA ILE A 241 -16.46 13.87 -7.93
C ILE A 241 -16.93 12.43 -7.76
N ASN A 242 -17.98 12.06 -8.49
CA ASN A 242 -18.56 10.72 -8.49
C ASN A 242 -18.54 10.12 -9.89
N PHE A 243 -18.06 8.88 -9.99
CA PHE A 243 -18.09 8.08 -11.21
C PHE A 243 -19.06 6.93 -11.00
N ASN A 244 -20.19 6.95 -11.69
CA ASN A 244 -21.18 5.87 -11.65
C ASN A 244 -21.10 5.06 -12.94
N VAL A 245 -20.73 3.79 -12.81
CA VAL A 245 -20.67 2.84 -13.93
C VAL A 245 -21.94 2.01 -13.90
N LEU A 246 -22.74 2.07 -14.96
CA LEU A 246 -23.96 1.26 -15.03
C LEU A 246 -23.64 -0.03 -15.79
N ILE A 247 -23.59 -1.14 -15.05
CA ILE A 247 -23.36 -2.46 -15.63
C ILE A 247 -24.71 -3.17 -15.66
N ASP A 248 -25.10 -3.64 -16.84
CA ASP A 248 -26.27 -4.49 -17.01
C ASP A 248 -25.97 -5.86 -16.36
N SER A 249 -26.85 -6.30 -15.46
CA SER A 249 -26.73 -7.57 -14.74
C SER A 249 -26.75 -8.79 -15.68
N THR A 250 -27.28 -8.65 -16.89
CA THR A 250 -27.25 -9.72 -17.90
C THR A 250 -25.88 -9.89 -18.56
N GLY A 251 -24.98 -8.90 -18.44
CA GLY A 251 -23.65 -8.91 -19.04
C GLY A 251 -23.64 -8.98 -20.58
N SER A 252 -24.79 -8.91 -21.25
CA SER A 252 -24.88 -9.14 -22.71
C SER A 252 -24.17 -8.05 -23.50
N LYS A 253 -24.18 -6.82 -22.99
CA LYS A 253 -23.50 -5.67 -23.59
C LYS A 253 -22.16 -5.44 -22.90
N LYS A 254 -21.06 -5.59 -23.65
CA LYS A 254 -19.69 -5.28 -23.16
C LYS A 254 -19.32 -3.80 -23.28
N LYS A 255 -20.35 -2.95 -23.30
CA LYS A 255 -20.28 -1.51 -23.46
C LYS A 255 -21.05 -0.88 -22.31
N ILE A 256 -20.35 -0.10 -21.48
CA ILE A 256 -20.89 0.44 -20.23
C ILE A 256 -20.98 1.97 -20.30
N PRO A 257 -22.14 2.57 -20.02
CA PRO A 257 -22.24 4.00 -19.85
C PRO A 257 -21.64 4.43 -18.51
N LEU A 258 -20.92 5.53 -18.54
CA LEU A 258 -20.31 6.18 -17.37
C LEU A 258 -21.02 7.51 -17.12
N ILE A 259 -21.41 7.75 -15.88
CA ILE A 259 -21.91 9.06 -15.43
C ILE A 259 -20.85 9.69 -14.55
N LEU A 260 -20.31 10.82 -14.98
CA LEU A 260 -19.44 11.68 -14.20
C LEU A 260 -20.28 12.81 -13.60
N SER A 261 -20.47 12.76 -12.29
CA SER A 261 -21.21 13.77 -11.55
C SER A 261 -20.26 14.60 -10.67
N ILE A 262 -20.44 15.92 -10.68
CA ILE A 262 -19.77 16.83 -9.74
C ILE A 262 -20.85 17.56 -8.95
N ASN A 263 -20.94 17.22 -7.67
CA ASN A 263 -21.87 17.81 -6.73
C ASN A 263 -21.24 19.02 -6.03
N ASN A 264 -22.07 19.88 -5.48
CA ASN A 264 -21.64 20.98 -4.62
C ASN A 264 -21.15 20.45 -3.26
N LYS A 265 -20.38 21.28 -2.54
CA LYS A 265 -19.90 20.97 -1.19
C LYS A 265 -21.06 20.78 -0.20
N SER A 266 -22.08 21.62 -0.33
CA SER A 266 -23.35 21.60 0.39
C SER A 266 -24.47 22.06 -0.56
N GLU A 267 -25.73 22.04 -0.14
CA GLU A 267 -26.83 22.57 -0.95
C GLU A 267 -26.74 24.09 -1.15
N GLU A 268 -26.17 24.79 -0.17
CA GLU A 268 -26.02 26.25 -0.14
C GLU A 268 -24.72 26.73 -0.81
N ASP A 269 -23.69 25.88 -0.88
CA ASP A 269 -22.36 26.24 -1.39
C ASP A 269 -22.10 25.71 -2.79
N GLU A 270 -22.56 26.45 -3.80
CA GLU A 270 -22.21 26.17 -5.20
C GLU A 270 -20.76 26.56 -5.50
N TYR A 271 -20.03 25.61 -6.12
CA TYR A 271 -18.68 25.90 -6.61
C TYR A 271 -18.72 27.01 -7.66
N SER A 272 -17.89 28.02 -7.46
CA SER A 272 -17.76 29.16 -8.37
C SER A 272 -16.32 29.64 -8.38
N ILE A 273 -15.92 30.27 -9.49
CA ILE A 273 -14.59 30.85 -9.65
C ILE A 273 -14.48 32.04 -8.69
N LYS A 274 -13.55 31.94 -7.74
CA LYS A 274 -13.26 32.99 -6.77
C LYS A 274 -11.99 33.76 -7.16
N LYS A 275 -12.02 35.04 -6.85
CA LYS A 275 -10.87 35.95 -6.96
C LYS A 275 -10.42 36.35 -5.56
N ILE A 276 -9.14 36.68 -5.43
CA ILE A 276 -8.55 37.19 -4.21
C ILE A 276 -9.00 38.66 -4.06
N ASN A 277 -9.82 38.96 -3.07
CA ASN A 277 -10.31 40.33 -2.85
C ASN A 277 -9.29 41.18 -2.08
N ASP A 278 -8.82 40.67 -0.95
CA ASP A 278 -7.87 41.36 -0.08
C ASP A 278 -6.92 40.34 0.55
N ILE A 279 -5.69 40.79 0.82
CA ILE A 279 -4.65 40.01 1.47
C ILE A 279 -4.26 40.74 2.76
N SER A 280 -4.38 40.04 3.88
CA SER A 280 -4.01 40.54 5.20
C SER A 280 -3.07 39.56 5.89
N ILE A 281 -1.98 40.08 6.47
CA ILE A 281 -1.04 39.33 7.29
C ILE A 281 -1.30 39.70 8.75
N TYR A 282 -1.38 38.69 9.60
CA TYR A 282 -1.54 38.86 11.04
C TYR A 282 -0.30 38.30 11.73
N VAL A 283 0.54 39.20 12.27
CA VAL A 283 1.80 38.84 12.93
C VAL A 283 1.52 38.67 14.42
N GLU A 284 1.57 37.41 14.87
CA GLU A 284 1.48 37.07 16.29
C GLU A 284 2.83 37.25 16.98
N SER A 285 2.79 37.62 18.27
CA SER A 285 3.95 37.63 19.16
C SER A 285 3.83 36.49 20.16
N LEU A 286 4.95 35.85 20.51
CA LEU A 286 5.03 34.79 21.51
C LEU A 286 5.26 35.32 22.94
N ASP A 287 5.48 36.63 23.08
CA ASP A 287 5.82 37.26 24.36
C ASP A 287 4.55 37.63 25.15
N GLU A 288 4.67 38.46 26.20
CA GLU A 288 3.53 38.95 27.01
C GLU A 288 2.43 39.64 26.17
N LEU A 289 2.80 40.15 24.98
CA LEU A 289 1.90 40.71 23.98
C LEU A 289 0.92 39.69 23.38
N SER A 290 1.19 38.38 23.52
CA SER A 290 0.27 37.30 23.11
C SER A 290 -1.08 37.37 23.83
N ASN A 291 -1.09 37.89 25.07
CA ASN A 291 -2.29 38.06 25.89
C ASN A 291 -3.20 39.23 25.45
N ILE A 292 -2.73 40.08 24.52
CA ILE A 292 -3.55 41.16 23.97
C ILE A 292 -4.49 40.58 22.91
N SER A 293 -5.79 40.84 23.06
CA SER A 293 -6.83 40.29 22.19
C SER A 293 -6.92 40.95 20.81
N SER A 294 -6.39 42.18 20.65
CA SER A 294 -6.40 42.93 19.40
C SER A 294 -5.00 43.24 18.87
N TYR A 295 -4.89 43.41 17.55
CA TYR A 295 -3.70 43.97 16.92
C TYR A 295 -3.64 45.47 17.22
N THR A 296 -2.47 45.97 17.60
CA THR A 296 -2.28 47.35 18.08
C THR A 296 -1.76 48.29 17.00
N ASP A 297 -1.20 47.75 15.92
CA ASP A 297 -0.67 48.51 14.79
C ASP A 297 -1.03 47.87 13.45
N SER A 298 -1.07 48.68 12.40
CA SER A 298 -1.33 48.23 11.03
C SER A 298 -0.54 49.03 10.01
N ILE A 299 0.11 48.33 9.08
CA ILE A 299 0.89 48.92 7.98
C ILE A 299 0.38 48.36 6.66
N ASN A 300 0.25 49.21 5.63
CA ASN A 300 -0.04 48.76 4.27
C ASN A 300 1.24 48.78 3.44
N TYR A 301 1.64 47.64 2.90
CA TYR A 301 2.82 47.51 2.05
C TYR A 301 2.47 46.74 0.78
N SER A 302 2.70 47.33 -0.39
CA SER A 302 2.43 46.72 -1.70
C SER A 302 0.99 46.18 -1.87
N GLY A 303 0.00 46.83 -1.23
CA GLY A 303 -1.41 46.43 -1.30
C GLY A 303 -1.79 45.30 -0.33
N ILE A 304 -0.88 44.86 0.54
CA ILE A 304 -1.10 43.88 1.60
C ILE A 304 -1.19 44.61 2.94
N LYS A 305 -2.26 44.35 3.70
CA LYS A 305 -2.44 44.91 5.06
C LYS A 305 -1.74 44.03 6.08
N ILE A 306 -0.82 44.58 6.86
CA ILE A 306 -0.07 43.86 7.89
C ILE A 306 -0.52 44.37 9.23
N PHE A 307 -0.99 43.48 10.09
CA PHE A 307 -1.41 43.77 11.45
C PHE A 307 -0.42 43.15 12.44
N SER A 308 0.02 43.89 13.44
CA SER A 308 0.96 43.42 14.46
C SER A 308 0.52 43.79 15.87
N LYS A 309 0.97 42.99 16.83
CA LYS A 309 0.89 43.29 18.27
C LYS A 309 2.22 43.93 18.71
N GLY A 310 2.17 45.20 19.07
CA GLY A 310 3.35 46.03 19.31
C GLY A 310 4.10 46.42 18.02
N ASN A 311 5.35 46.83 18.21
CA ASN A 311 6.24 47.23 17.11
C ASN A 311 6.60 46.02 16.24
N LEU A 312 6.56 46.22 14.92
CA LEU A 312 6.92 45.18 13.96
C LEU A 312 8.44 45.00 13.92
N ASN A 313 8.92 43.87 14.45
CA ASN A 313 10.36 43.51 14.47
C ASN A 313 10.84 42.84 13.16
N TYR A 314 9.97 42.65 12.19
CA TYR A 314 10.26 42.00 10.91
C TYR A 314 10.27 43.01 9.77
N SER A 315 11.12 42.79 8.77
CA SER A 315 11.09 43.63 7.57
C SER A 315 9.80 43.39 6.77
N LEU A 316 9.18 44.47 6.28
CA LEU A 316 7.95 44.39 5.47
C LEU A 316 8.14 43.51 4.24
N ARG A 317 9.33 43.57 3.62
CA ARG A 317 9.71 42.74 2.48
C ARG A 317 9.74 41.25 2.85
N SER A 318 10.35 40.90 3.99
CA SER A 318 10.42 39.49 4.44
C SER A 318 9.04 38.87 4.66
N LEU A 319 8.04 39.68 5.06
CA LEU A 319 6.67 39.20 5.28
C LEU A 319 5.86 39.07 3.98
N THR A 320 6.18 39.87 2.95
CA THR A 320 5.34 40.03 1.76
C THR A 320 5.90 39.32 0.53
N GLU A 321 7.24 39.19 0.40
CA GLU A 321 7.91 38.51 -0.71
C GLU A 321 7.56 37.01 -0.83
N PRO A 322 7.33 36.26 0.27
CA PRO A 322 6.84 34.87 0.20
C PRO A 322 5.38 34.70 -0.27
N ILE A 323 4.63 35.78 -0.46
CA ILE A 323 3.20 35.72 -0.79
C ILE A 323 3.02 35.76 -2.30
N PHE A 324 2.64 34.62 -2.88
CA PHE A 324 2.32 34.44 -4.30
C PHE A 324 0.90 34.87 -4.67
N PHE A 325 0.03 35.12 -3.70
CA PHE A 325 -1.31 35.64 -3.99
C PHE A 325 -1.24 37.10 -4.40
N GLU A 326 -2.07 37.47 -5.38
CA GLU A 326 -2.23 38.85 -5.81
C GLU A 326 -3.70 39.27 -5.78
N LYS A 327 -3.94 40.52 -5.38
CA LYS A 327 -5.26 41.11 -5.35
C LYS A 327 -5.90 41.11 -6.76
N ASN A 328 -7.19 40.81 -6.82
CA ASN A 328 -8.03 40.67 -8.01
C ASN A 328 -7.66 39.53 -8.97
N LYS A 329 -6.61 38.73 -8.69
CA LYS A 329 -6.32 37.51 -9.46
C LYS A 329 -7.21 36.36 -9.02
N ILE A 330 -7.37 35.38 -9.91
CA ILE A 330 -8.11 34.14 -9.64
C ILE A 330 -7.34 33.31 -8.60
N TYR A 331 -8.07 32.69 -7.68
CA TYR A 331 -7.48 31.80 -6.68
C TYR A 331 -6.80 30.59 -7.33
N THR A 332 -5.60 30.22 -6.87
CA THR A 332 -4.97 28.94 -7.21
C THR A 332 -4.46 28.23 -5.96
N GLU A 333 -4.63 26.91 -5.89
CA GLU A 333 -4.10 26.11 -4.77
C GLU A 333 -2.57 25.99 -4.81
N ASN A 334 -1.96 26.08 -5.99
CA ASN A 334 -0.51 26.11 -6.13
C ASN A 334 0.08 27.31 -5.38
N ASP A 335 -0.47 28.52 -5.56
CA ASP A 335 0.00 29.72 -4.84
C ASP A 335 -0.16 29.55 -3.33
N LYS A 336 -1.28 28.97 -2.88
CA LYS A 336 -1.49 28.62 -1.46
C LYS A 336 -0.43 27.69 -0.91
N THR A 337 -0.10 26.63 -1.65
CA THR A 337 0.88 25.61 -1.24
C THR A 337 2.29 26.20 -1.19
N LEU A 338 2.64 27.05 -2.15
CA LEU A 338 3.91 27.77 -2.16
C LEU A 338 4.02 28.74 -0.97
N ASN A 339 2.97 29.52 -0.68
CA ASN A 339 2.93 30.39 0.49
C ASN A 339 3.18 29.58 1.78
N PHE A 340 2.50 28.45 1.94
CA PHE A 340 2.65 27.61 3.13
C PHE A 340 4.08 27.08 3.27
N LYS A 341 4.68 26.57 2.19
CA LYS A 341 6.02 25.96 2.20
C LYS A 341 7.17 26.97 2.45
N ILE A 342 7.00 28.24 2.07
CA ILE A 342 8.03 29.26 2.30
C ILE A 342 7.88 29.87 3.70
N LEU A 343 6.66 30.00 4.20
CA LEU A 343 6.38 30.61 5.50
C LEU A 343 6.48 29.63 6.68
N PHE A 344 6.32 28.32 6.45
CA PHE A 344 6.38 27.24 7.44
C PHE A 344 7.25 26.09 6.91
#